data_AF-A0A962VYZ9-F1
#
_entry.id   AF-A0A962VYZ9-F1
#
_cell.length_a   1.000
_cell.length_b   1.000
_cell.length_c   1.000
_cell.angle_alpha   90.00
_cell.angle_beta   90.00
_cell.angle_gamma   90.00
#
_symmetry.space_group_name_H-M   'P 1'
#
loop_
_entity.id
_entity.type
_entity.pdbx_description
1 polymer ?
#
loop_
_entity_poly.entity_id
_entity_poly.type
_entity_poly.pdbx_seq_one_letter_code
_entity_poly.pdbx_strand_id
1 'polypeptide(L)'
;MNPRFFSGALLSALLILLSVSSALGQAIVTTRNVTAQARTLPQTAAQISAALSTVPLTNPTILKTAIPNLSSAGVDYFGADDALIGDYGHNKIHHIQVSTASLVATIDLQSVGYTGRGAVVVAPDFRTAFLHEYNKLYVVRAPFDASAVSRTSVLTLPGKTNGGQFSSIDFDPAGRAFVNHHNGIAVLEPPYTSISFNIPVAYPAAGTNQSVIGNIVVTPDGSQLLTTDFSASSAGLYIFSAPFSAASRPVRLPTPCHALSHIALSPDGQTA
;
A
#
# COMPACT_ATOMS: atom_id res chain seq x y z
N MET A 1 1.78 39.77 -53.12
CA MET A 1 1.96 38.36 -52.73
C MET A 1 2.95 38.30 -51.57
N ASN A 2 2.61 37.54 -50.52
CA ASN A 2 3.26 37.33 -49.23
C ASN A 2 3.30 38.49 -48.21
N PRO A 3 2.51 38.37 -47.13
CA PRO A 3 2.94 38.70 -45.79
C PRO A 3 3.14 37.41 -44.98
N ARG A 4 4.36 37.21 -44.47
CA ARG A 4 4.65 36.29 -43.37
C ARG A 4 5.15 37.10 -42.18
N PHE A 5 4.88 36.55 -40.99
CA PHE A 5 5.36 36.91 -39.66
C PHE A 5 4.56 37.98 -38.93
N PHE A 6 3.59 37.54 -38.11
CA PHE A 6 3.38 37.97 -36.73
C PHE A 6 2.26 37.11 -36.08
N SER A 7 2.61 35.94 -35.52
CA SER A 7 1.68 35.20 -34.64
C SER A 7 2.40 34.13 -33.80
N GLY A 8 3.47 34.50 -33.08
CA GLY A 8 4.24 33.56 -32.25
C GLY A 8 4.37 33.93 -30.77
N ALA A 9 4.01 35.14 -30.36
CA ALA A 9 4.37 35.64 -29.03
C ALA A 9 3.19 35.81 -28.04
N LEU A 10 1.94 35.64 -28.48
CA LEU A 10 0.76 35.87 -27.62
C LEU A 10 0.10 34.59 -27.08
N LEU A 11 0.50 33.40 -27.56
CA LEU A 11 -0.01 32.13 -27.02
C LEU A 11 0.83 31.60 -25.84
N SER A 12 2.07 32.07 -25.68
CA SER A 12 2.95 31.67 -24.57
C SER A 12 2.72 32.47 -23.28
N ALA A 13 2.09 33.63 -23.35
CA ALA A 13 1.79 34.45 -22.17
C ALA A 13 0.50 34.04 -21.45
N LEU A 14 -0.38 33.28 -22.10
CA LEU A 14 -1.66 32.84 -21.51
C LEU A 14 -1.58 31.46 -20.83
N LEU A 15 -0.53 30.67 -21.08
CA LEU A 15 -0.29 29.40 -20.37
C LEU A 15 0.52 29.54 -19.07
N ILE A 16 1.06 30.72 -18.76
CA ILE A 16 1.88 30.96 -17.55
C ILE A 16 1.02 31.43 -16.35
N LEU A 17 -0.26 31.74 -16.57
CA LEU A 17 -1.19 32.20 -15.52
C LEU A 17 -2.10 31.10 -14.93
N LEU A 18 -1.86 29.83 -15.26
CA LEU A 18 -2.59 28.67 -14.70
C LEU A 18 -1.71 27.70 -13.89
N SER A 19 -0.46 28.05 -13.59
CA SER A 19 0.25 27.39 -12.50
C SER A 19 -0.31 27.91 -11.17
N VAL A 20 -1.47 27.38 -10.78
CA VAL A 20 -1.87 27.39 -9.37
C VAL A 20 -0.72 26.70 -8.65
N SER A 21 0.12 27.48 -8.00
CA SER A 21 1.04 27.00 -6.99
C SER A 21 0.20 26.48 -5.84
N SER A 22 -0.33 25.26 -5.97
CA SER A 22 -0.72 24.50 -4.80
C SER A 22 0.56 24.35 -4.00
N ALA A 23 0.63 25.03 -2.85
CA ALA A 23 1.60 24.69 -1.84
C ALA A 23 1.40 23.18 -1.59
N LEU A 24 2.32 22.36 -2.07
CA LEU A 24 2.28 20.91 -1.92
C LEU A 24 2.53 20.60 -0.44
N GLY A 25 1.50 20.75 0.37
CA GLY A 25 1.47 20.19 1.71
C GLY A 25 1.39 18.69 1.56
N GLN A 26 2.50 17.98 1.78
CA GLN A 26 2.47 16.54 1.93
C GLN A 26 1.80 16.24 3.28
N ALA A 27 0.51 15.90 3.25
CA ALA A 27 -0.19 15.43 4.44
C ALA A 27 0.15 13.97 4.67
N ILE A 28 0.91 13.69 5.74
CA ILE A 28 1.21 12.33 6.18
C ILE A 28 0.14 11.93 7.18
N VAL A 29 -0.69 10.95 6.84
CA VAL A 29 -1.61 10.33 7.79
C VAL A 29 -0.81 9.32 8.60
N THR A 30 -0.46 9.70 9.83
CA THR A 30 0.13 8.78 10.81
C THR A 30 -0.93 8.38 11.81
N THR A 31 -0.95 7.11 12.18
CA THR A 31 -1.77 6.62 13.28
C THR A 31 -0.86 6.21 14.43
N ARG A 32 -1.32 6.31 15.69
CA ARG A 32 -0.52 5.79 16.82
C ARG A 32 -0.30 4.30 16.59
N ASN A 33 0.97 3.89 16.51
CA ASN A 33 1.45 2.51 16.39
C ASN A 33 1.59 1.89 14.98
N VAL A 34 1.52 2.67 13.89
CA VAL A 34 1.80 2.14 12.53
C VAL A 34 2.81 3.04 11.81
N THR A 35 3.87 2.45 11.25
CA THR A 35 4.73 3.10 10.27
C THR A 35 3.91 3.32 9.00
N ALA A 36 3.58 4.56 8.66
CA ALA A 36 2.92 4.87 7.40
C ALA A 36 3.81 4.36 6.25
N GLN A 37 3.27 3.54 5.34
CA GLN A 37 3.95 3.29 4.07
C GLN A 37 3.89 4.58 3.26
N ALA A 38 5.03 5.25 3.13
CA ALA A 38 5.16 6.40 2.25
C ALA A 38 5.11 5.89 0.81
N ARG A 39 3.91 5.80 0.23
CA ARG A 39 3.77 5.64 -1.21
C ARG A 39 4.11 6.98 -1.85
N THR A 40 5.26 7.06 -2.51
CA THR A 40 5.59 8.22 -3.34
C THR A 40 4.55 8.32 -4.44
N LEU A 41 3.77 9.40 -4.41
CA LEU A 41 3.06 9.89 -5.60
C LEU A 41 4.07 9.98 -6.75
N PRO A 42 3.67 9.80 -8.03
CA PRO A 42 4.59 9.83 -9.15
C PRO A 42 5.20 11.23 -9.31
N GLN A 43 6.27 11.47 -8.59
CA GLN A 43 7.15 12.62 -8.70
C GLN A 43 8.54 12.07 -8.98
N THR A 44 9.18 12.59 -10.01
CA THR A 44 10.58 12.26 -10.30
C THR A 44 11.45 12.68 -9.11
N ALA A 45 12.55 11.96 -8.84
CA ALA A 45 13.49 12.32 -7.77
C ALA A 45 13.99 13.78 -7.90
N ALA A 46 14.06 14.30 -9.13
CA ALA A 46 14.37 15.70 -9.41
C ALA A 46 13.28 16.69 -8.93
N GLN A 47 11.99 16.33 -9.05
CA GLN A 47 10.88 17.13 -8.53
C GLN A 47 10.84 17.13 -7.00
N ILE A 48 11.14 15.98 -6.37
CA ILE A 48 11.23 15.87 -4.91
C ILE A 48 12.42 16.69 -4.38
N SER A 49 13.59 16.58 -5.00
CA SER A 49 14.80 17.34 -4.62
C SER A 49 14.62 18.85 -4.81
N ALA A 50 14.02 19.28 -5.92
CA ALA A 50 13.70 20.69 -6.16
C ALA A 50 12.70 21.22 -5.13
N ALA A 51 11.64 20.47 -4.82
CA ALA A 51 10.62 20.85 -3.84
C ALA A 51 11.17 20.90 -2.40
N LEU A 52 12.08 19.99 -2.03
CA LEU A 52 12.68 19.95 -0.69
C LEU A 52 13.79 21.01 -0.49
N SER A 53 14.42 21.49 -1.56
CA SER A 53 15.52 22.48 -1.46
C SER A 53 15.06 23.90 -1.14
N THR A 54 13.76 24.21 -1.30
CA THR A 54 13.21 25.56 -1.12
C THR A 54 12.09 25.66 -0.10
N VAL A 55 11.56 24.55 0.41
CA VAL A 55 10.49 24.55 1.41
C VAL A 55 11.13 24.43 2.79
N PRO A 56 11.04 25.47 3.65
CA PRO A 56 11.38 25.31 5.05
C PRO A 56 10.58 24.11 5.58
N LEU A 57 11.25 23.13 6.18
CA LEU A 57 10.59 22.03 6.89
C LEU A 57 9.87 22.61 8.11
N THR A 58 8.76 23.31 7.88
CA THR A 58 7.83 23.69 8.92
C THR A 58 7.30 22.39 9.50
N ASN A 59 7.22 22.31 10.83
CA ASN A 59 6.58 21.18 11.49
C ASN A 59 5.25 20.89 10.79
N PRO A 60 5.00 19.64 10.34
CA PRO A 60 3.76 19.32 9.68
C PRO A 60 2.60 19.70 10.59
N THR A 61 1.61 20.40 10.05
CA THR A 61 0.38 20.68 10.78
C THR A 61 -0.29 19.33 11.07
N ILE A 62 -0.32 18.94 12.35
CA ILE A 62 -0.99 17.72 12.78
C ILE A 62 -2.48 18.02 12.83
N LEU A 63 -3.21 17.58 11.81
CA LEU A 63 -4.66 17.55 11.84
C LEU A 63 -5.10 16.27 12.56
N LYS A 64 -5.90 16.40 13.62
CA LYS A 64 -6.47 15.26 14.31
C LYS A 64 -7.76 14.87 13.59
N THR A 65 -7.87 13.60 13.19
CA THR A 65 -9.11 13.11 12.58
C THR A 65 -10.28 13.24 13.56
N ALA A 66 -11.48 13.44 13.01
CA ALA A 66 -12.72 13.47 13.80
C ALA A 66 -13.15 12.10 14.35
N ILE A 67 -12.30 11.06 14.26
CA ILE A 67 -12.61 9.68 14.68
C ILE A 67 -12.11 9.50 16.13
N PRO A 68 -13.00 9.55 17.14
CA PRO A 68 -12.58 9.36 18.53
C PRO A 68 -12.12 7.92 18.78
N ASN A 69 -11.04 7.76 19.55
CA ASN A 69 -10.51 6.48 20.02
C ASN A 69 -10.09 5.47 18.94
N LEU A 70 -9.75 5.94 17.73
CA LEU A 70 -9.23 5.09 16.66
C LEU A 70 -7.91 4.42 17.06
N SER A 71 -7.90 3.09 17.10
CA SER A 71 -6.67 2.29 17.03
C SER A 71 -6.54 1.86 15.59
N SER A 72 -5.46 2.17 14.90
CA SER A 72 -5.38 1.88 13.46
C SER A 72 -4.81 0.50 13.18
N ALA A 73 -5.47 -0.27 12.32
CA ALA A 73 -4.92 -1.50 11.74
C ALA A 73 -4.11 -1.23 10.47
N GLY A 74 -4.27 -0.06 9.86
CA GLY A 74 -3.54 0.30 8.64
C GLY A 74 -4.15 1.53 8.01
N VAL A 75 -3.37 2.19 7.16
CA VAL A 75 -3.82 3.33 6.37
C VAL A 75 -3.26 3.20 4.96
N ASP A 76 -4.09 3.48 3.96
CA ASP A 76 -3.62 3.65 2.59
C ASP A 76 -4.46 4.69 1.83
N TYR A 77 -3.83 5.36 0.88
CA TYR A 77 -4.42 6.46 0.11
C TYR A 77 -5.11 5.94 -1.14
N PHE A 78 -6.21 6.56 -1.52
CA PHE A 78 -6.89 6.30 -2.78
C PHE A 78 -7.20 7.61 -3.53
N GLY A 79 -6.19 8.11 -4.23
CA GLY A 79 -6.24 9.43 -4.84
C GLY A 79 -5.44 10.46 -4.04
N ALA A 80 -5.64 11.74 -4.35
CA ALA A 80 -4.79 12.82 -3.86
C ALA A 80 -5.18 13.34 -2.47
N ASP A 81 -6.44 13.17 -2.06
CA ASP A 81 -6.99 13.76 -0.83
C ASP A 81 -7.82 12.78 -0.01
N ASP A 82 -7.80 11.48 -0.35
CA ASP A 82 -8.66 10.47 0.28
C ASP A 82 -7.81 9.30 0.78
N ALA A 83 -8.14 8.80 1.96
CA ALA A 83 -7.49 7.63 2.54
C ALA A 83 -8.48 6.72 3.27
N LEU A 84 -8.17 5.42 3.27
CA LEU A 84 -8.84 4.41 4.09
C LEU A 84 -8.02 4.13 5.34
N ILE A 85 -8.68 4.09 6.50
CA ILE A 85 -8.08 3.71 7.77
C ILE A 85 -8.83 2.52 8.35
N GLY A 86 -8.15 1.41 8.59
CA GLY A 86 -8.73 0.27 9.30
C GLY A 86 -8.83 0.53 10.80
N ASP A 87 -9.96 0.21 11.42
CA ASP A 87 -10.16 0.34 12.87
C ASP A 87 -9.79 -0.98 13.58
N TYR A 88 -8.66 -0.99 14.26
CA TYR A 88 -8.07 -2.16 14.89
C TYR A 88 -8.97 -2.76 15.96
N GLY A 89 -9.32 -4.03 15.78
CA GLY A 89 -10.21 -4.76 16.68
C GLY A 89 -11.70 -4.41 16.52
N HIS A 90 -12.03 -3.58 15.53
CA HIS A 90 -13.41 -3.26 15.17
C HIS A 90 -13.66 -3.61 13.71
N ASN A 91 -14.85 -4.09 13.41
CA ASN A 91 -15.30 -4.50 12.06
C ASN A 91 -15.48 -3.33 11.07
N LYS A 92 -14.65 -2.29 11.11
CA LYS A 92 -14.83 -1.02 10.41
C LYS A 92 -13.59 -0.56 9.64
N ILE A 93 -13.86 0.15 8.55
CA ILE A 93 -12.89 1.01 7.85
C ILE A 93 -13.49 2.40 7.77
N HIS A 94 -12.65 3.41 7.92
CA HIS A 94 -13.02 4.81 7.76
C HIS A 94 -12.41 5.37 6.49
N HIS A 95 -13.23 5.99 5.66
CA HIS A 95 -12.79 6.86 4.59
C HIS A 95 -12.67 8.27 5.16
N ILE A 96 -11.47 8.84 5.10
CA ILE A 96 -11.20 10.22 5.50
C ILE A 96 -10.79 11.07 4.30
N GLN A 97 -11.19 12.34 4.33
CA GLN A 97 -10.59 13.38 3.51
C GLN A 97 -9.36 13.92 4.26
N VAL A 98 -8.20 13.85 3.63
CA VAL A 98 -6.89 14.06 4.27
C VAL A 98 -6.66 15.54 4.56
N SER A 99 -6.93 16.43 3.59
CA SER A 99 -6.70 17.88 3.69
C SER A 99 -7.49 18.54 4.83
N THR A 100 -8.66 17.99 5.16
CA THR A 100 -9.55 18.50 6.20
C THR A 100 -9.59 17.61 7.44
N ALA A 101 -8.89 16.47 7.43
CA ALA A 101 -8.99 15.40 8.42
C ALA A 101 -10.44 15.00 8.77
N SER A 102 -11.35 15.12 7.80
CA SER A 102 -12.78 14.90 8.00
C SER A 102 -13.15 13.45 7.70
N LEU A 103 -14.00 12.87 8.54
CA LEU A 103 -14.60 11.57 8.27
C LEU A 103 -15.63 11.72 7.14
N VAL A 104 -15.38 11.06 6.01
CA VAL A 104 -16.30 11.05 4.86
C VAL A 104 -17.30 9.91 4.99
N ALA A 105 -16.83 8.71 5.30
CA ALA A 105 -17.69 7.54 5.47
C ALA A 105 -17.11 6.52 6.45
N THR A 106 -17.99 5.70 7.02
CA THR A 106 -17.61 4.48 7.74
C THR A 106 -18.22 3.28 7.05
N ILE A 107 -17.39 2.29 6.74
CA ILE A 107 -17.77 1.03 6.12
C ILE A 107 -17.80 -0.02 7.22
N ASP A 108 -19.00 -0.51 7.55
CA ASP A 108 -19.18 -1.59 8.52
C ASP A 108 -19.16 -2.94 7.79
N LEU A 109 -18.17 -3.77 8.14
CA LEU A 109 -17.89 -5.06 7.53
C LEU A 109 -18.22 -6.24 8.47
N GLN A 110 -19.03 -6.02 9.52
CA GLN A 110 -19.44 -7.09 10.44
C GLN A 110 -20.16 -8.22 9.71
N SER A 111 -21.03 -7.87 8.76
CA SER A 111 -21.86 -8.83 8.03
C SER A 111 -21.04 -9.75 7.12
N VAL A 112 -19.85 -9.33 6.69
CA VAL A 112 -18.90 -10.17 5.94
C VAL A 112 -17.85 -10.82 6.85
N GLY A 113 -17.91 -10.56 8.16
CA GLY A 113 -17.11 -11.19 9.20
C GLY A 113 -15.68 -10.67 9.30
N TYR A 114 -15.41 -9.42 8.90
CA TYR A 114 -14.13 -8.76 9.17
C TYR A 114 -14.08 -8.31 10.64
N THR A 115 -12.94 -8.48 11.31
CA THR A 115 -12.80 -8.16 12.75
C THR A 115 -11.95 -6.93 13.04
N GLY A 116 -11.49 -6.21 12.01
CA GLY A 116 -10.61 -5.05 12.20
C GLY A 116 -9.15 -5.41 12.32
N ARG A 117 -8.70 -6.51 11.75
CA ARG A 117 -7.32 -6.98 11.92
C ARG A 117 -6.58 -7.05 10.59
N GLY A 118 -5.28 -6.75 10.68
CA GLY A 118 -4.33 -6.86 9.58
C GLY A 118 -4.28 -5.65 8.65
N ALA A 119 -3.69 -5.85 7.47
CA ALA A 119 -3.34 -4.77 6.56
C ALA A 119 -4.57 -4.17 5.85
N VAL A 120 -4.51 -2.86 5.56
CA VAL A 120 -5.42 -2.15 4.65
C VAL A 120 -4.56 -1.58 3.53
N VAL A 121 -4.78 -2.02 2.29
CA VAL A 121 -4.00 -1.57 1.12
C VAL A 121 -4.95 -1.34 -0.06
N VAL A 122 -4.77 -0.25 -0.79
CA VAL A 122 -5.55 0.14 -1.96
C VAL A 122 -4.76 -0.19 -3.23
N ALA A 123 -5.43 -0.87 -4.17
CA ALA A 123 -4.89 -1.17 -5.48
C ALA A 123 -4.52 0.11 -6.26
N PRO A 124 -3.55 0.06 -7.19
CA PRO A 124 -3.13 1.24 -7.96
C PRO A 124 -4.24 1.91 -8.78
N ASP A 125 -5.34 1.21 -9.05
CA ASP A 125 -6.50 1.75 -9.76
C ASP A 125 -7.41 2.64 -8.88
N PHE A 126 -7.13 2.71 -7.57
CA PHE A 126 -7.91 3.40 -6.54
C PHE A 126 -9.38 2.96 -6.44
N ARG A 127 -9.73 1.81 -7.03
CA ARG A 127 -11.10 1.27 -7.06
C ARG A 127 -11.26 0.02 -6.22
N THR A 128 -10.17 -0.57 -5.76
CA THR A 128 -10.21 -1.77 -4.94
C THR A 128 -9.32 -1.60 -3.72
N ALA A 129 -9.82 -1.98 -2.55
CA ALA A 129 -9.06 -2.08 -1.31
C ALA A 129 -9.04 -3.52 -0.81
N PHE A 130 -7.90 -3.94 -0.31
CA PHE A 130 -7.64 -5.25 0.25
C PHE A 130 -7.49 -5.14 1.77
N LEU A 131 -8.20 -6.00 2.49
CA LEU A 131 -8.00 -6.22 3.93
C LEU A 131 -7.52 -7.62 4.14
N HIS A 132 -6.38 -7.78 4.78
CA HIS A 132 -5.81 -9.11 4.98
C HIS A 132 -5.90 -9.53 6.44
N GLU A 133 -6.80 -10.46 6.76
CA GLU A 133 -7.01 -10.96 8.11
C GLU A 133 -6.88 -12.49 8.15
N TYR A 134 -5.89 -13.01 8.90
CA TYR A 134 -5.63 -14.44 8.99
C TYR A 134 -5.53 -15.10 7.61
N ASN A 135 -6.41 -16.04 7.27
CA ASN A 135 -6.47 -16.70 5.97
C ASN A 135 -7.55 -16.10 5.05
N LYS A 136 -8.01 -14.88 5.32
CA LYS A 136 -9.04 -14.20 4.54
C LYS A 136 -8.49 -12.92 3.94
N LEU A 137 -8.78 -12.74 2.66
CA LEU A 137 -8.57 -11.49 1.94
C LEU A 137 -9.94 -10.90 1.60
N TYR A 138 -10.26 -9.76 2.20
CA TYR A 138 -11.47 -9.00 1.90
C TYR A 138 -11.14 -8.05 0.76
N VAL A 139 -11.88 -8.16 -0.33
CA VAL A 139 -11.74 -7.31 -1.52
C VAL A 139 -12.94 -6.36 -1.54
N VAL A 140 -12.71 -5.14 -1.06
CA VAL A 140 -13.71 -4.07 -0.95
C VAL A 140 -13.60 -3.19 -2.20
N ARG A 141 -14.72 -2.93 -2.88
CA ARG A 141 -14.71 -2.13 -4.12
C ARG A 141 -15.24 -0.71 -3.88
N ALA A 142 -14.73 0.25 -4.63
CA ALA A 142 -15.20 1.64 -4.66
C ALA A 142 -16.57 1.78 -5.37
N PRO A 143 -17.40 2.78 -5.03
CA PRO A 143 -17.12 3.88 -4.10
C PRO A 143 -16.95 3.41 -2.65
N PHE A 144 -16.01 4.01 -1.92
CA PHE A 144 -15.70 3.67 -0.53
C PHE A 144 -16.61 4.44 0.44
N ASP A 145 -17.89 4.07 0.40
CA ASP A 145 -18.94 4.55 1.29
C ASP A 145 -19.61 3.36 2.01
N ALA A 146 -20.66 3.62 2.80
CA ALA A 146 -21.36 2.57 3.55
C ALA A 146 -21.92 1.44 2.65
N SER A 147 -22.16 1.69 1.36
CA SER A 147 -22.62 0.67 0.41
C SER A 147 -21.52 -0.31 0.00
N ALA A 148 -20.24 -0.03 0.26
CA ALA A 148 -19.13 -0.89 -0.13
C ALA A 148 -19.20 -2.30 0.48
N VAL A 149 -19.89 -2.45 1.62
CA VAL A 149 -20.13 -3.74 2.27
C VAL A 149 -20.79 -4.76 1.33
N SER A 150 -21.78 -4.34 0.52
CA SER A 150 -22.48 -5.24 -0.42
C SER A 150 -21.64 -5.62 -1.64
N ARG A 151 -20.54 -4.88 -1.87
CA ARG A 151 -19.58 -5.09 -2.97
C ARG A 151 -18.27 -5.71 -2.48
N THR A 152 -18.25 -6.16 -1.22
CA THR A 152 -17.11 -6.83 -0.61
C THR A 152 -17.19 -8.32 -0.88
N SER A 153 -16.15 -8.87 -1.49
CA SER A 153 -15.96 -10.33 -1.64
C SER A 153 -14.86 -10.82 -0.71
N VAL A 154 -14.98 -12.04 -0.21
CA VAL A 154 -13.99 -12.65 0.68
C VAL A 154 -13.34 -13.84 -0.02
N LEU A 155 -12.01 -13.83 -0.10
CA LEU A 155 -11.22 -14.92 -0.64
C LEU A 155 -10.51 -15.66 0.50
N THR A 156 -10.54 -16.99 0.45
CA THR A 156 -9.75 -17.82 1.37
C THR A 156 -8.36 -18.03 0.79
N LEU A 157 -7.34 -17.62 1.53
CA LEU A 157 -5.95 -17.78 1.15
C LEU A 157 -5.42 -19.18 1.48
N PRO A 158 -4.47 -19.72 0.70
CA PRO A 158 -3.82 -21.00 0.97
C PRO A 158 -3.14 -21.07 2.33
N GLY A 159 -2.73 -19.92 2.89
CA GLY A 159 -2.22 -19.79 4.24
C GLY A 159 -2.84 -18.61 5.01
N LYS A 160 -2.74 -18.67 6.33
CA LYS A 160 -2.97 -17.59 7.28
C LYS A 160 -1.77 -16.65 7.45
N THR A 161 -2.05 -15.45 7.90
CA THR A 161 -1.14 -14.51 8.56
C THR A 161 -1.34 -14.55 10.07
N ASN A 162 -0.46 -13.88 10.80
CA ASN A 162 -0.74 -13.53 12.19
C ASN A 162 -1.59 -12.26 12.18
N GLY A 163 -2.64 -12.21 13.01
CA GLY A 163 -3.67 -11.15 12.97
C GLY A 163 -3.23 -9.72 13.32
N GLY A 164 -1.92 -9.43 13.36
CA GLY A 164 -1.36 -8.09 13.57
C GLY A 164 -0.32 -7.69 12.52
N GLN A 165 -0.24 -8.38 11.39
CA GLN A 165 0.70 -8.03 10.32
C GLN A 165 0.08 -7.00 9.37
N PHE A 166 0.76 -5.87 9.21
CA PHE A 166 0.22 -4.68 8.56
C PHE A 166 0.74 -4.44 7.13
N SER A 167 1.63 -5.30 6.61
CA SER A 167 2.30 -5.04 5.33
C SER A 167 2.50 -6.31 4.49
N SER A 168 1.47 -7.14 4.40
CA SER A 168 1.48 -8.44 3.70
C SER A 168 0.98 -8.38 2.24
N ILE A 169 0.73 -7.19 1.70
CA ILE A 169 0.18 -7.02 0.35
C ILE A 169 1.03 -5.96 -0.37
N ASP A 170 1.38 -6.21 -1.62
CA ASP A 170 1.87 -5.18 -2.53
C ASP A 170 1.41 -5.46 -3.97
N PHE A 171 1.56 -4.48 -4.85
CA PHE A 171 1.12 -4.54 -6.25
C PHE A 171 2.27 -4.27 -7.22
N ASP A 172 2.30 -5.01 -8.33
CA ASP A 172 3.17 -4.64 -9.45
C ASP A 172 2.57 -3.48 -10.27
N PRO A 173 3.34 -2.89 -11.20
CA PRO A 173 2.85 -1.80 -12.05
C PRO A 173 1.66 -2.15 -12.95
N ALA A 174 1.42 -3.45 -13.21
CA ALA A 174 0.26 -3.91 -13.96
C ALA A 174 -0.99 -4.05 -13.07
N GLY A 175 -0.87 -3.80 -11.77
CA GLY A 175 -1.94 -3.93 -10.79
C GLY A 175 -2.15 -5.36 -10.30
N ARG A 176 -1.26 -6.31 -10.60
CA ARG A 176 -1.32 -7.64 -10.00
C ARG A 176 -0.98 -7.55 -8.53
N ALA A 177 -1.78 -8.20 -7.69
CA ALA A 177 -1.57 -8.22 -6.25
C ALA A 177 -0.76 -9.43 -5.81
N PHE A 178 0.17 -9.21 -4.88
CA PHE A 178 0.96 -10.24 -4.21
C PHE A 178 0.64 -10.21 -2.72
N VAL A 179 0.10 -11.31 -2.20
CA VAL A 179 -0.38 -11.41 -0.83
C VAL A 179 0.43 -12.47 -0.09
N ASN A 180 1.33 -12.01 0.79
CA ASN A 180 2.21 -12.89 1.55
C ASN A 180 1.45 -13.59 2.69
N HIS A 181 1.64 -14.89 2.84
CA HIS A 181 1.05 -15.71 3.90
C HIS A 181 1.96 -16.91 4.25
N HIS A 182 1.69 -17.64 5.34
CA HIS A 182 2.65 -18.67 5.80
C HIS A 182 2.92 -19.81 4.80
N ASN A 183 2.03 -20.06 3.84
CA ASN A 183 2.19 -21.08 2.80
C ASN A 183 2.77 -20.53 1.48
N GLY A 184 3.27 -19.30 1.47
CA GLY A 184 3.80 -18.65 0.28
C GLY A 184 3.17 -17.31 -0.05
N ILE A 185 3.06 -17.00 -1.34
CA ILE A 185 2.54 -15.72 -1.83
C ILE A 185 1.40 -16.02 -2.80
N ALA A 186 0.19 -15.64 -2.42
CA ALA A 186 -0.96 -15.70 -3.31
C ALA A 186 -0.87 -14.55 -4.33
N VAL A 187 -1.05 -14.88 -5.60
CA VAL A 187 -1.03 -13.92 -6.70
C VAL A 187 -2.44 -13.78 -7.26
N LEU A 188 -2.93 -12.54 -7.34
CA LEU A 188 -4.25 -12.22 -7.86
C LEU A 188 -4.12 -11.22 -9.00
N GLU A 189 -4.82 -11.50 -10.09
CA GLU A 189 -4.95 -10.56 -11.19
C GLU A 189 -6.24 -9.73 -11.02
N PRO A 190 -6.28 -8.47 -11.47
CA PRO A 190 -7.55 -7.78 -11.69
C PRO A 190 -8.51 -8.66 -12.53
N PRO A 191 -9.81 -8.75 -12.20
CA PRO A 191 -10.56 -7.94 -11.24
C PRO A 191 -10.58 -8.49 -9.79
N TYR A 192 -9.58 -9.30 -9.41
CA TYR A 192 -9.37 -9.85 -8.06
C TYR A 192 -10.53 -10.74 -7.55
N THR A 193 -11.08 -11.56 -8.44
CA THR A 193 -12.18 -12.49 -8.10
C THR A 193 -11.69 -13.85 -7.61
N SER A 194 -10.42 -14.18 -7.85
CA SER A 194 -9.81 -15.45 -7.48
C SER A 194 -8.29 -15.33 -7.39
N ILE A 195 -7.67 -16.33 -6.75
CA ILE A 195 -6.22 -16.51 -6.76
C ILE A 195 -5.82 -17.16 -8.08
N SER A 196 -4.90 -16.52 -8.82
CA SER A 196 -4.41 -17.02 -10.10
C SER A 196 -3.43 -18.16 -9.91
N PHE A 197 -2.48 -18.01 -8.98
CA PHE A 197 -1.57 -19.06 -8.53
C PHE A 197 -0.95 -18.68 -7.17
N ASN A 198 -0.24 -19.63 -6.57
CA ASN A 198 0.50 -19.43 -5.32
C ASN A 198 1.98 -19.72 -5.54
N ILE A 199 2.85 -18.76 -5.20
CA ILE A 199 4.30 -18.95 -5.20
C ILE A 199 4.69 -19.62 -3.88
N PRO A 200 5.27 -20.83 -3.89
CA PRO A 200 5.67 -21.48 -2.65
C PRO A 200 6.85 -20.75 -2.02
N VAL A 201 6.71 -20.38 -0.74
CA VAL A 201 7.80 -19.87 0.08
C VAL A 201 7.96 -20.78 1.28
N ALA A 202 9.14 -21.41 1.38
CA ALA A 202 9.48 -22.25 2.51
C ALA A 202 9.97 -21.35 3.65
N TYR A 203 9.03 -20.73 4.36
CA TYR A 203 9.35 -20.09 5.63
C TYR A 203 9.79 -21.18 6.61
N PRO A 204 10.92 -21.00 7.32
CA PRO A 204 11.34 -21.95 8.33
C PRO A 204 10.18 -22.15 9.32
N ALA A 205 9.85 -23.42 9.57
CA ALA A 205 8.83 -23.77 10.54
C ALA A 205 9.25 -23.15 11.87
N ALA A 206 8.47 -22.16 12.33
CA ALA A 206 8.74 -21.64 13.65
C ALA A 206 8.43 -22.74 14.64
N GLY A 207 9.44 -23.13 15.41
CA GLY A 207 9.20 -23.85 16.65
C GLY A 207 8.12 -23.08 17.42
N THR A 208 7.01 -23.76 17.70
CA THR A 208 5.90 -23.27 18.53
C THR A 208 5.44 -21.84 18.24
N ASN A 209 4.52 -21.67 17.28
CA ASN A 209 3.61 -20.52 17.16
C ASN A 209 4.14 -19.15 16.68
N GLN A 210 5.34 -19.04 16.10
CA GLN A 210 5.87 -17.73 15.68
C GLN A 210 6.49 -17.69 14.27
N SER A 211 5.90 -18.36 13.28
CA SER A 211 6.33 -18.13 11.89
C SER A 211 5.66 -16.84 11.48
N VAL A 212 6.33 -15.75 11.80
CA VAL A 212 5.87 -14.42 11.47
C VAL A 212 6.34 -14.19 10.04
N ILE A 213 5.41 -14.34 9.11
CA ILE A 213 5.64 -13.82 7.76
C ILE A 213 6.01 -12.34 7.86
N GLY A 214 6.97 -11.93 7.06
CA GLY A 214 7.35 -10.55 7.01
C GLY A 214 6.57 -9.75 5.96
N ASN A 215 6.95 -8.49 5.82
CA ASN A 215 6.52 -7.62 4.75
C ASN A 215 6.87 -8.17 3.35
N ILE A 216 6.07 -7.77 2.36
CA ILE A 216 6.27 -8.00 0.93
C ILE A 216 6.35 -6.66 0.20
N VAL A 217 7.25 -6.56 -0.78
CA VAL A 217 7.37 -5.41 -1.68
C VAL A 217 7.71 -5.87 -3.09
N VAL A 218 7.21 -5.15 -4.10
CA VAL A 218 7.50 -5.34 -5.53
C VAL A 218 8.30 -4.14 -6.02
N THR A 219 9.32 -4.37 -6.84
CA THR A 219 10.07 -3.27 -7.44
C THR A 219 9.19 -2.43 -8.36
N PRO A 220 9.43 -1.10 -8.47
CA PRO A 220 8.62 -0.23 -9.33
C PRO A 220 8.59 -0.60 -10.81
N ASP A 221 9.57 -1.39 -11.28
CA ASP A 221 9.61 -1.94 -12.65
C ASP A 221 8.92 -3.32 -12.78
N GLY A 222 8.45 -3.89 -11.65
CA GLY A 222 7.84 -5.22 -11.57
C GLY A 222 8.82 -6.39 -11.77
N SER A 223 10.13 -6.14 -11.82
CA SER A 223 11.13 -7.17 -12.14
C SER A 223 11.47 -8.06 -10.94
N GLN A 224 11.27 -7.58 -9.71
CA GLN A 224 11.56 -8.31 -8.50
C GLN A 224 10.44 -8.21 -7.47
N LEU A 225 10.31 -9.26 -6.68
CA LEU A 225 9.44 -9.37 -5.53
C LEU A 225 10.30 -9.77 -4.33
N LEU A 226 10.20 -9.02 -3.24
CA LEU A 226 10.97 -9.25 -2.03
C LEU A 226 10.02 -9.54 -0.88
N THR A 227 10.33 -10.57 -0.07
CA THR A 227 9.67 -10.79 1.21
C THR A 227 10.66 -10.89 2.35
N THR A 228 10.27 -10.43 3.52
CA THR A 228 11.06 -10.61 4.75
C THR A 228 10.68 -11.88 5.47
N ASP A 229 11.66 -12.48 6.13
CA ASP A 229 11.49 -13.50 7.16
C ASP A 229 11.65 -12.85 8.54
N PHE A 230 10.56 -12.74 9.30
CA PHE A 230 10.62 -12.23 10.68
C PHE A 230 11.00 -13.34 11.69
N SER A 231 11.53 -14.48 11.24
CA SER A 231 12.06 -15.49 12.15
C SER A 231 13.21 -14.95 13.01
N ALA A 232 13.12 -15.14 14.33
CA ALA A 232 14.19 -14.77 15.26
C ALA A 232 15.49 -15.56 15.03
N SER A 233 15.39 -16.80 14.53
CA SER A 233 16.54 -17.70 14.35
C SER A 233 17.09 -17.73 12.92
N SER A 234 16.37 -17.16 11.96
CA SER A 234 16.70 -17.26 10.54
C SER A 234 16.13 -16.09 9.73
N ALA A 235 16.30 -14.86 10.23
CA ALA A 235 15.90 -13.68 9.47
C ALA A 235 16.65 -13.56 8.15
N GLY A 236 15.96 -13.01 7.15
CA GLY A 236 16.47 -12.91 5.80
C GLY A 236 15.48 -12.27 4.85
N LEU A 237 15.94 -12.08 3.63
CA LEU A 237 15.19 -11.59 2.49
C LEU A 237 15.04 -12.71 1.47
N TYR A 238 13.82 -12.96 1.01
CA TYR A 238 13.56 -13.81 -0.14
C TYR A 238 13.32 -12.92 -1.36
N ILE A 239 14.14 -13.08 -2.39
CA ILE A 239 14.12 -12.26 -3.60
C ILE A 239 13.71 -13.16 -4.76
N PHE A 240 12.59 -12.86 -5.40
CA PHE A 240 12.09 -13.54 -6.58
C PHE A 240 12.28 -12.65 -7.79
N SER A 241 12.60 -13.23 -8.94
CA SER A 241 12.67 -12.51 -10.21
C SER A 241 11.48 -12.85 -11.09
N ALA A 242 10.99 -11.86 -11.83
CA ALA A 242 10.00 -12.04 -12.88
C ALA A 242 10.58 -12.88 -14.04
N PRO A 243 9.73 -13.58 -14.83
CA PRO A 243 8.28 -13.68 -14.68
C PRO A 243 7.87 -14.54 -13.48
N PHE A 244 6.89 -14.05 -12.72
CA PHE A 244 6.37 -14.76 -11.55
C PHE A 244 5.42 -15.90 -11.96
N SER A 245 5.55 -17.05 -11.31
CA SER A 245 4.70 -18.22 -11.51
C SER A 245 4.67 -19.09 -10.25
N ALA A 246 3.81 -20.11 -10.22
CA ALA A 246 3.81 -21.11 -9.15
C ALA A 246 5.14 -21.86 -8.99
N ALA A 247 6.03 -21.80 -9.99
CA ALA A 247 7.36 -22.42 -9.95
C ALA A 247 8.47 -21.46 -9.52
N SER A 248 8.17 -20.16 -9.30
CA SER A 248 9.18 -19.18 -8.89
C SER A 248 9.87 -19.60 -7.60
N ARG A 249 11.20 -19.51 -7.60
CA ARG A 249 12.07 -19.84 -6.47
C ARG A 249 12.78 -18.57 -6.00
N PRO A 250 12.86 -18.30 -4.70
CA PRO A 250 13.61 -17.15 -4.23
C PRO A 250 15.10 -17.44 -4.16
N VAL A 251 15.90 -16.41 -4.39
CA VAL A 251 17.24 -16.30 -3.80
C VAL A 251 17.07 -15.80 -2.38
N ARG A 252 17.64 -16.50 -1.40
CA ARG A 252 17.62 -16.07 0.00
C ARG A 252 18.89 -15.30 0.34
N LEU A 253 18.74 -14.05 0.75
CA LEU A 253 19.82 -13.23 1.30
C LEU A 253 19.71 -13.23 2.84
N PRO A 254 20.65 -13.85 3.57
CA PRO A 254 20.65 -13.79 5.03
C PRO A 254 20.93 -12.37 5.50
N THR A 255 20.29 -11.98 6.60
CA THR A 255 20.57 -10.69 7.26
C THR A 255 21.25 -10.90 8.61
N PRO A 256 22.12 -9.98 9.05
CA PRO A 256 22.75 -10.08 10.36
C PRO A 256 21.79 -9.73 11.51
N CYS A 257 20.63 -9.11 11.22
CA CYS A 257 19.62 -8.79 12.21
C CYS A 257 18.69 -9.98 12.46
N HIS A 258 18.11 -10.02 13.67
CA HIS A 258 17.01 -10.92 14.01
C HIS A 258 15.67 -10.25 13.66
N ALA A 259 14.69 -11.05 13.24
CA ALA A 259 13.31 -10.61 13.07
C ALA A 259 13.14 -9.37 12.15
N LEU A 260 13.53 -9.50 10.89
CA LEU A 260 13.34 -8.45 9.88
C LEU A 260 11.85 -8.31 9.56
N SER A 261 11.25 -7.16 9.87
CA SER A 261 9.79 -6.97 9.77
C SER A 261 9.32 -6.24 8.51
N HIS A 262 10.07 -5.23 8.10
CA HIS A 262 9.68 -4.31 7.02
C HIS A 262 10.87 -4.08 6.07
N ILE A 263 10.55 -3.89 4.79
CA ILE A 263 11.44 -3.37 3.75
C ILE A 263 10.74 -2.13 3.18
N ALA A 264 11.52 -1.16 2.72
CA ALA A 264 11.02 -0.11 1.86
C ALA A 264 11.93 0.00 0.66
N LEU A 265 11.34 0.11 -0.53
CA LEU A 265 12.11 0.34 -1.74
C LEU A 265 12.27 1.84 -1.98
N SER A 266 13.47 2.21 -2.40
CA SER A 266 13.71 3.51 -3.02
C SER A 266 12.82 3.70 -4.26
N PRO A 267 12.42 4.94 -4.61
CA PRO A 267 11.52 5.17 -5.75
C PRO A 267 12.07 4.69 -7.11
N ASP A 268 13.39 4.61 -7.26
CA ASP A 268 14.06 4.07 -8.45
C ASP A 268 14.23 2.54 -8.41
N GLY A 269 13.83 1.90 -7.32
CA GLY A 269 13.90 0.46 -7.09
C GLY A 269 15.31 -0.09 -6.90
N GLN A 270 16.35 0.75 -6.80
CA GLN A 270 17.75 0.30 -6.78
C GLN A 270 18.24 -0.08 -5.38
N THR A 271 17.54 0.39 -4.35
CA THR A 271 17.88 0.16 -2.92
C THR A 271 16.64 -0.31 -2.15
N ALA A 272 16.86 -1.24 -1.22
CA ALA A 272 15.87 -1.87 -0.34
C ALA A 272 16.34 -1.85 1.13
#